data_AF-A0A8U0HVX4-F1
#
_entry.id   AF-A0A8U0HVX4-F1
#
_cell.length_a   1.000
_cell.length_b   1.000
_cell.length_c   1.000
_cell.angle_alpha   90.00
_cell.angle_beta   90.00
_cell.angle_gamma   90.00
#
_symmetry.space_group_name_H-M   'P 1'
#
loop_
_entity.id
_entity.type
_entity.pdbx_description
1 polymer ?
#
loop_
_entity_poly.entity_id
_entity_poly.type
_entity_poly.pdbx_seq_one_letter_code
_entity_poly.pdbx_strand_id
1 'polypeptide(L)'
;MPSDISDEQLERVVRRAVRAELSRLVGRLFWTVVALVGIYAGFGLVALGFNTPELNVVTTAFVVLGIALVGQGVRMLLSKWWPDDIDAA
;
A
#
# COMPACT_ATOMS: atom_id res chain seq x y z
N MET A 1 32.63 -19.64 28.57
CA MET A 1 31.28 -19.70 27.99
C MET A 1 31.25 -18.78 26.78
N PRO A 2 31.34 -19.31 25.55
CA PRO A 2 31.17 -18.55 24.31
C PRO A 2 29.87 -18.99 23.63
N SER A 3 28.73 -18.45 24.06
CA SER A 3 27.42 -18.66 23.42
C SER A 3 26.80 -17.35 22.94
N ASP A 4 27.22 -16.21 23.49
CA ASP A 4 26.55 -14.92 23.25
C ASP A 4 26.74 -14.37 21.81
N ILE A 5 27.77 -14.83 21.08
CA ILE A 5 28.02 -14.41 19.69
C ILE A 5 27.00 -15.05 18.71
N SER A 6 26.51 -16.24 19.03
CA SER A 6 25.53 -16.97 18.21
C SER A 6 24.17 -16.26 18.22
N ASP A 7 23.72 -15.84 19.39
CA ASP A 7 22.36 -15.34 19.58
C ASP A 7 22.18 -13.92 19.01
N GLU A 8 23.19 -13.07 19.10
CA GLU A 8 23.16 -11.73 18.50
C GLU A 8 23.18 -11.76 16.96
N GLN A 9 23.89 -12.71 16.36
CA GLN A 9 23.85 -12.90 14.91
C GLN A 9 22.51 -13.50 14.47
N LEU A 10 21.98 -14.47 15.22
CA LEU A 10 20.69 -15.09 14.95
C LEU A 10 19.57 -14.05 15.02
N GLU A 11 19.59 -13.18 16.03
CA GLU A 11 18.61 -12.10 16.19
C GLU A 11 18.63 -11.14 15.00
N ARG A 12 19.82 -10.76 14.50
CA ARG A 12 19.94 -9.87 13.32
C ARG A 12 19.40 -10.51 12.05
N VAL A 13 19.62 -11.80 11.85
CA VAL A 13 19.14 -12.54 10.67
C VAL A 13 17.63 -12.71 10.73
N VAL A 14 17.09 -13.15 11.87
CA VAL A 14 15.65 -13.29 12.10
C VAL A 14 14.96 -11.93 11.95
N ARG A 15 15.51 -10.86 12.52
CA ARG A 15 14.95 -9.50 12.39
C ARG A 15 14.90 -9.03 10.93
N ARG A 16 15.92 -9.31 10.12
CA ARG A 16 15.89 -8.99 8.67
C ARG A 16 14.87 -9.83 7.91
N ALA A 17 14.82 -11.13 8.17
CA ALA A 17 13.88 -12.04 7.52
C ALA A 17 12.43 -11.66 7.85
N VAL A 18 12.13 -11.44 9.13
CA VAL A 18 10.81 -11.01 9.61
C VAL A 18 10.43 -9.65 9.02
N ARG A 19 11.37 -8.70 8.91
CA ARG A 19 11.10 -7.40 8.29
C ARG A 19 10.81 -7.51 6.79
N ALA A 20 11.50 -8.40 6.08
CA ALA A 20 11.25 -8.66 4.67
C ALA A 20 9.86 -9.28 4.46
N GLU A 21 9.50 -10.27 5.29
CA GLU A 21 8.19 -10.94 5.24
C GLU A 21 7.06 -9.97 5.59
N LEU A 22 7.22 -9.15 6.65
CA LEU A 22 6.28 -8.09 7.01
C LEU A 22 6.07 -7.09 5.87
N SER A 23 7.13 -6.69 5.17
CA SER A 23 7.00 -5.75 4.05
C SER A 23 6.15 -6.33 2.91
N ARG A 24 6.27 -7.64 2.65
CA ARG A 24 5.48 -8.36 1.64
C ARG A 24 4.03 -8.48 2.08
N LEU A 25 3.80 -8.83 3.35
CA LEU A 25 2.49 -8.98 3.94
C LEU A 25 1.73 -7.64 3.96
N VAL A 26 2.39 -6.56 4.40
CA VAL A 26 1.84 -5.19 4.39
C VAL A 26 1.51 -4.75 2.97
N GLY A 27 2.39 -5.00 2.00
CA GLY A 27 2.12 -4.69 0.60
C GLY A 27 0.88 -5.41 0.08
N ARG A 28 0.76 -6.71 0.35
CA ARG A 28 -0.40 -7.50 -0.06
C ARG A 28 -1.68 -7.04 0.65
N LEU A 29 -1.61 -6.75 1.95
CA LEU A 29 -2.74 -6.27 2.74
C LEU A 29 -3.22 -4.90 2.23
N PHE A 30 -2.28 -3.98 1.96
CA PHE A 30 -2.57 -2.67 1.40
C PHE A 30 -3.30 -2.78 0.07
N TRP A 31 -2.77 -3.55 -0.88
CA TRP A 31 -3.41 -3.75 -2.18
C TRP A 31 -4.77 -4.45 -2.07
N THR A 32 -4.94 -5.36 -1.11
CA THR A 32 -6.22 -6.01 -0.84
C THR A 32 -7.25 -4.99 -0.34
N VAL A 33 -6.87 -4.09 0.57
CA VAL A 33 -7.74 -3.01 1.05
C VAL A 33 -8.08 -2.03 -0.07
N VAL A 34 -7.10 -1.65 -0.90
CA VAL A 34 -7.32 -0.80 -2.09
C VAL A 34 -8.32 -1.44 -3.04
N ALA A 35 -8.16 -2.74 -3.34
CA ALA A 35 -9.08 -3.47 -4.20
C ALA A 35 -10.49 -3.54 -3.60
N LEU A 36 -10.60 -3.79 -2.29
CA LEU A 36 -11.89 -3.80 -1.58
C LEU A 36 -12.59 -2.43 -1.69
N VAL A 37 -11.87 -1.34 -1.41
CA VAL A 37 -12.40 0.03 -1.54
C VAL A 37 -12.84 0.32 -2.97
N GLY A 38 -12.04 -0.07 -3.97
CA GLY A 38 -12.40 0.08 -5.38
C GLY A 38 -13.67 -0.68 -5.77
N ILE A 39 -13.83 -1.91 -5.27
CA ILE A 39 -15.05 -2.71 -5.49
C ILE A 39 -16.27 -2.05 -4.84
N TYR A 40 -16.16 -1.61 -3.58
CA TYR A 40 -17.25 -0.93 -2.89
C TYR A 40 -17.60 0.42 -3.54
N ALA A 41 -16.60 1.18 -3.99
CA ALA A 41 -16.82 2.43 -4.71
C ALA A 41 -17.51 2.17 -6.05
N GLY A 42 -17.07 1.16 -6.82
CA GLY A 42 -17.71 0.76 -8.07
C GLY A 42 -19.15 0.29 -7.85
N PHE A 43 -19.38 -0.54 -6.82
CA PHE A 43 -20.73 -0.98 -6.46
C PHE A 43 -21.61 0.20 -6.02
N GLY A 44 -21.08 1.12 -5.22
CA GLY A 44 -21.78 2.33 -4.79
C GLY A 44 -22.13 3.24 -5.96
N LEU A 45 -21.24 3.41 -6.94
CA LEU A 45 -21.49 4.15 -8.18
C LEU A 45 -22.59 3.51 -9.03
N VAL A 46 -22.55 2.17 -9.18
CA VAL A 46 -23.57 1.43 -9.92
C VAL A 46 -24.92 1.47 -9.19
N ALA A 47 -24.93 1.33 -7.86
CA ALA A 47 -26.12 1.30 -7.03
C ALA A 47 -26.78 2.68 -6.84
N LEU A 48 -25.99 3.75 -6.70
CA LEU A 48 -26.50 5.13 -6.69
C LEU A 48 -27.05 5.56 -8.05
N GLY A 49 -26.73 4.79 -9.09
CA GLY A 49 -27.24 5.00 -10.42
C GLY A 49 -26.60 6.22 -11.07
N PHE A 50 -26.36 6.10 -12.36
CA PHE A 50 -26.19 7.20 -13.30
C PHE A 50 -27.43 8.11 -13.39
N ASN A 51 -28.15 8.36 -12.29
CA ASN A 51 -29.49 8.94 -12.26
C ASN A 51 -29.60 10.26 -11.48
N THR A 52 -28.50 10.80 -10.97
CA THR A 52 -28.48 12.20 -10.50
C THR A 52 -27.74 13.06 -11.53
N PRO A 53 -28.43 14.01 -12.21
CA PRO A 53 -27.78 14.94 -13.14
C PRO A 53 -26.77 15.88 -12.45
N GLU A 54 -26.82 15.96 -11.12
CA GLU A 54 -25.87 16.72 -10.32
C GLU A 54 -24.71 15.84 -9.86
N LEU A 55 -23.49 16.37 -9.95
CA LEU A 55 -22.28 15.80 -9.35
C LEU A 55 -22.48 15.64 -7.84
N ASN A 56 -22.97 14.47 -7.43
CA ASN A 56 -23.18 14.14 -6.04
C ASN A 56 -21.83 14.16 -5.31
N VAL A 57 -21.75 14.91 -4.20
CA VAL A 57 -20.55 15.04 -3.35
C VAL A 57 -19.98 13.67 -2.99
N VAL A 58 -20.84 12.67 -2.82
CA VAL A 58 -20.45 11.28 -2.53
C VAL A 58 -19.64 10.68 -3.69
N THR A 59 -20.13 10.83 -4.93
CA THR A 59 -19.43 10.36 -6.14
C THR A 59 -18.07 11.03 -6.29
N THR A 60 -18.01 12.35 -6.13
CA THR A 60 -16.76 13.11 -6.20
C THR A 60 -15.77 12.66 -5.12
N ALA A 61 -16.23 12.44 -3.88
CA ALA A 61 -15.40 11.96 -2.79
C ALA A 61 -14.81 10.56 -3.08
N PHE A 62 -15.60 9.65 -3.65
CA PHE A 62 -15.10 8.32 -4.04
C PHE A 62 -14.08 8.38 -5.17
N VAL A 63 -14.28 9.24 -6.18
CA VAL A 63 -13.31 9.45 -7.26
C VAL A 63 -12.00 10.02 -6.72
N VAL A 64 -12.07 11.06 -5.88
CA VAL A 64 -10.89 11.66 -5.25
C VAL A 64 -10.15 10.63 -4.37
N LEU A 65 -10.88 9.83 -3.60
CA LEU A 65 -10.29 8.75 -2.80
C LEU A 65 -9.60 7.70 -3.67
N GLY A 66 -10.22 7.30 -4.78
CA GLY A 66 -9.62 6.38 -5.75
C GLY A 66 -8.33 6.92 -6.34
N ILE A 67 -8.31 8.19 -6.78
CA ILE A 67 -7.11 8.86 -7.30
C ILE A 67 -6.01 8.91 -6.23
N ALA A 68 -6.35 9.24 -4.98
CA ALA A 68 -5.38 9.29 -3.88
C ALA A 68 -4.77 7.91 -3.59
N LEU A 69 -5.56 6.85 -3.62
CA LEU A 69 -5.09 5.47 -3.41
C LEU A 69 -4.20 5.00 -4.57
N VAL A 70 -4.56 5.31 -5.82
CA VAL A 70 -3.70 5.05 -6.98
C VAL A 70 -2.40 5.83 -6.88
N GLY A 71 -2.45 7.12 -6.52
CA GLY A 71 -1.28 7.97 -6.30
C GLY A 71 -0.35 7.42 -5.22
N GLN A 72 -0.89 6.93 -4.10
CA GLN A 72 -0.09 6.25 -3.06
C GLN A 72 0.51 4.93 -3.56
N GLY A 73 -0.24 4.16 -4.34
CA GLY A 73 0.26 2.93 -4.97
C GLY A 73 1.43 3.20 -5.92
N VAL A 74 1.32 4.25 -6.75
CA VAL A 74 2.38 4.71 -7.64
C VAL A 74 3.57 5.23 -6.83
N ARG A 75 3.36 6.05 -5.80
CA ARG A 75 4.42 6.54 -4.91
C ARG A 75 5.19 5.39 -4.25
N MET A 76 4.47 4.35 -3.80
CA MET A 76 5.07 3.16 -3.18
C MET A 76 5.83 2.29 -4.18
N LEU A 77 5.36 2.21 -5.43
CA LEU A 77 6.07 1.56 -6.53
C LEU A 77 7.35 2.33 -6.85
N LEU A 78 7.26 3.65 -6.99
CA LEU A 78 8.40 4.53 -7.24
C LEU A 78 9.42 4.45 -6.10
N SER A 79 9.02 4.45 -4.83
CA SER A 79 9.97 4.33 -3.70
C SER A 79 10.66 2.97 -3.63
N LYS A 80 10.12 1.94 -4.28
CA LYS A 80 10.77 0.62 -4.39
C LYS A 80 11.70 0.51 -5.60
N TRP A 81 11.43 1.26 -6.66
CA TRP A 81 12.16 1.23 -7.92
C TRP A 81 13.17 2.37 -8.08
N TRP A 82 13.02 3.43 -7.29
CA TRP A 82 13.88 4.60 -7.25
C TRP A 82 14.45 4.73 -5.84
N PRO A 83 15.38 3.84 -5.44
CA PRO A 83 16.18 4.06 -4.26
C PRO A 83 17.06 5.30 -4.47
N ASP A 84 17.42 5.93 -3.36
CA ASP A 84 18.12 7.21 -3.20
C ASP A 84 19.52 7.32 -3.85
N ASP A 85 19.81 6.57 -4.92
CA ASP A 85 21.12 6.52 -5.60
C ASP A 85 21.42 7.76 -6.48
N ILE A 86 20.55 8.77 -6.51
CA ILE A 86 20.76 10.01 -7.28
C ILE A 86 21.42 11.11 -6.45
N ASP A 87 21.42 11.00 -5.13
CA ASP A 87 22.14 11.96 -4.27
C ASP A 87 23.65 11.63 -4.17
N ALA A 88 24.14 10.63 -4.92
CA ALA A 88 25.54 10.20 -4.95
C ALA A 88 26.26 10.45 -6.29
N ALA A 89 25.67 11.24 -7.21
CA ALA A 89 26.27 11.59 -8.51
C ALA A 89 26.68 13.07 -8.59
#